data_AF-A0A928RAA7-F1
#
_entry.id   AF-A0A928RAA7-F1
#
_cell.length_a   1.000
_cell.length_b   1.000
_cell.length_c   1.000
_cell.angle_alpha   90.00
_cell.angle_beta   90.00
_cell.angle_gamma   90.00
#
_symmetry.space_group_name_H-M   'P 1'
#
loop_
_entity.id
_entity.type
_entity.pdbx_description
1 polymer ?
#
loop_
_entity_poly.entity_id
_entity_poly.type
_entity_poly.pdbx_seq_one_letter_code
_entity_poly.pdbx_strand_id
1 'polypeptide(L)'
;MDFASTVKGSNLEGFYPAGWDMVKIDECCSNAPESIYDRQDFWNKDFNLVGCEDVSEFNALMGHEIALKIKTARDAGEKLIMILPVGPMGMYKWVVYFLKEWNVKCDHLHCFNMDEWADADGNTLASDNPGSFTNAMEQAFYNPLGELTVPKEQRNFATKDNLPKYAEKIAALKAEGAKMVLIFGIGRMCHIAFWEPQFAGEFATTEEWLAQTHRVGAKLHPLTIEQNALTSFKSRTPLVPCRANTIGPGIFMQADYIIGGADGTLGRGMQWQGMSLWMTLRYGPTPWITSSFIPTLPGKLFFMNELAGPLCAECN
;
A
#
# COMPACT_ATOMS: atom_id res chain seq x y z
N MET A 1 -7.75 -22.86 -23.57
CA MET A 1 -8.94 -22.48 -22.78
C MET A 1 -8.44 -21.54 -21.72
N ASP A 2 -9.06 -20.38 -21.60
CA ASP A 2 -8.63 -19.28 -20.75
C ASP A 2 -9.85 -18.59 -20.12
N PHE A 3 -9.59 -17.58 -19.28
CA PHE A 3 -10.62 -16.81 -18.60
C PHE A 3 -11.65 -16.21 -19.57
N ALA A 4 -11.21 -15.59 -20.67
CA ALA A 4 -12.08 -14.92 -21.63
C ALA A 4 -13.08 -15.90 -22.27
N SER A 5 -12.63 -17.12 -22.57
CA SER A 5 -13.47 -18.17 -23.16
C SER A 5 -14.45 -18.82 -22.17
N THR A 6 -14.23 -18.71 -20.85
CA THR A 6 -15.01 -19.46 -19.83
C THR A 6 -15.76 -18.61 -18.82
N VAL A 7 -15.52 -17.30 -18.75
CA VAL A 7 -16.13 -16.45 -17.70
C VAL A 7 -17.65 -16.35 -17.84
N LYS A 8 -18.16 -16.31 -19.07
CA LYS A 8 -19.60 -16.18 -19.36
C LYS A 8 -20.37 -17.40 -18.83
N GLY A 9 -21.38 -17.17 -17.99
CA GLY A 9 -22.17 -18.20 -17.32
C GLY A 9 -21.50 -18.84 -16.10
N SER A 10 -20.30 -18.38 -15.72
CA SER A 10 -19.60 -18.85 -14.51
C SER A 10 -19.96 -18.00 -13.28
N ASN A 11 -19.61 -18.46 -12.08
CA ASN A 11 -19.75 -17.66 -10.85
C ASN A 11 -18.84 -16.42 -10.80
N LEU A 12 -17.93 -16.24 -11.77
CA LEU A 12 -17.09 -15.06 -11.89
C LEU A 12 -17.68 -13.99 -12.82
N GLU A 13 -18.78 -14.28 -13.53
CA GLU A 13 -19.46 -13.28 -14.35
C GLU A 13 -19.97 -12.13 -13.46
N GLY A 14 -19.44 -10.92 -13.67
CA GLY A 14 -19.77 -9.74 -12.87
C GLY A 14 -19.11 -9.67 -11.48
N PHE A 15 -18.14 -10.54 -11.18
CA PHE A 15 -17.45 -10.56 -9.87
C PHE A 15 -16.37 -9.48 -9.73
N TYR A 16 -15.62 -9.21 -10.80
CA TYR A 16 -14.53 -8.22 -10.80
C TYR A 16 -15.07 -6.78 -10.93
N PRO A 17 -14.29 -5.75 -10.56
CA PRO A 17 -14.71 -4.36 -10.72
C PRO A 17 -15.16 -4.07 -12.15
N ALA A 18 -16.29 -3.38 -12.29
CA ALA A 18 -16.95 -3.21 -13.59
C ALA A 18 -16.09 -2.49 -14.65
N GLY A 19 -15.14 -1.65 -14.24
CA GLY A 19 -14.20 -0.98 -15.14
C GLY A 19 -12.91 -1.77 -15.45
N TRP A 20 -12.80 -3.02 -15.03
CA TRP A 20 -11.66 -3.87 -15.41
C TRP A 20 -11.82 -4.38 -16.85
N ASP A 21 -10.86 -4.00 -17.69
CA ASP A 21 -10.72 -4.54 -19.04
C ASP A 21 -9.77 -5.75 -19.01
N MET A 22 -10.33 -6.95 -19.08
CA MET A 22 -9.56 -8.19 -18.99
C MET A 22 -8.60 -8.39 -20.16
N VAL A 23 -8.88 -7.83 -21.34
CA VAL A 23 -7.97 -7.90 -22.49
C VAL A 23 -6.75 -7.03 -22.20
N LYS A 24 -6.96 -5.80 -21.74
CA LYS A 24 -5.87 -4.89 -21.37
C LYS A 24 -5.06 -5.38 -20.17
N ILE A 25 -5.70 -6.05 -19.20
CA ILE A 25 -5.01 -6.69 -18.08
C ILE A 25 -4.09 -7.80 -18.59
N ASP A 26 -4.57 -8.65 -19.51
CA ASP A 26 -3.78 -9.70 -20.14
C ASP A 26 -2.59 -9.13 -20.93
N GLU A 27 -2.80 -8.03 -21.67
CA GLU A 27 -1.72 -7.29 -22.35
C GLU A 27 -0.65 -6.78 -21.37
N CYS A 28 -1.04 -6.31 -20.18
CA CYS A 28 -0.08 -5.91 -19.14
C CYS A 28 0.75 -7.12 -18.66
N CYS A 29 0.12 -8.28 -18.47
CA CYS A 29 0.75 -9.49 -17.93
C CYS A 29 1.55 -10.29 -18.95
N SER A 30 1.30 -10.08 -20.25
CA SER A 30 1.94 -10.81 -21.35
C SER A 30 3.32 -10.26 -21.74
N ASN A 31 3.82 -9.25 -21.03
CA ASN A 31 5.13 -8.66 -21.29
C ASN A 31 6.26 -9.60 -20.82
N ALA A 32 7.40 -9.52 -21.52
CA ALA A 32 8.59 -10.27 -21.11
C ALA A 32 9.12 -9.75 -19.76
N PRO A 33 9.57 -10.60 -18.82
CA PRO A 33 9.96 -10.18 -17.47
C PRO A 33 10.99 -9.04 -17.45
N GLU A 34 11.97 -9.08 -18.34
CA GLU A 34 13.04 -8.08 -18.47
C GLU A 34 12.51 -6.69 -18.85
N SER A 35 11.35 -6.62 -19.51
CA SER A 35 10.73 -5.36 -19.91
C SER A 35 10.08 -4.63 -18.74
N ILE A 36 10.02 -5.20 -17.54
CA ILE A 36 9.38 -4.55 -16.38
C ILE A 36 9.98 -3.16 -16.06
N TYR A 37 11.23 -2.93 -16.44
CA TYR A 37 11.94 -1.66 -16.27
C TYR A 37 11.69 -0.63 -17.39
N ASP A 38 11.00 -0.99 -18.47
CA ASP A 38 10.68 -0.05 -19.55
C ASP A 38 9.72 1.01 -19.05
N ARG A 39 10.18 2.26 -19.10
CA ARG A 39 9.38 3.41 -18.65
C ARG A 39 8.19 3.61 -19.58
N GLN A 40 7.05 3.94 -18.97
CA GLN A 40 5.85 4.36 -19.68
C GLN A 40 5.76 5.89 -19.67
N ASP A 41 5.07 6.48 -20.65
CA ASP A 41 4.97 7.94 -20.81
C ASP A 41 4.37 8.66 -19.58
N PHE A 42 3.54 7.96 -18.79
CA PHE A 42 2.92 8.50 -17.58
C PHE A 42 3.78 8.37 -16.33
N TRP A 43 4.96 7.74 -16.41
CA TRP A 43 5.84 7.62 -15.26
C TRP A 43 6.48 8.96 -14.93
N ASN A 44 6.48 9.32 -13.65
CA ASN A 44 7.28 10.42 -13.15
C ASN A 44 8.75 10.16 -13.49
N LYS A 45 9.50 11.18 -13.92
CA LYS A 45 10.94 11.04 -14.22
C LYS A 45 11.75 10.53 -13.02
N ASP A 46 11.30 10.83 -11.80
CA ASP A 46 11.97 10.48 -10.54
C ASP A 46 11.34 9.22 -9.89
N PHE A 47 10.42 8.53 -10.57
CA PHE A 47 9.94 7.20 -10.20
C PHE A 47 10.96 6.14 -10.60
N ASN A 48 11.28 5.20 -9.71
CA ASN A 48 12.25 4.14 -9.95
C ASN A 48 11.72 2.80 -9.44
N LEU A 49 11.98 1.75 -10.22
CA LEU A 49 11.66 0.38 -9.87
C LEU A 49 12.91 -0.33 -9.36
N VAL A 50 12.80 -1.08 -8.26
CA VAL A 50 13.93 -1.79 -7.64
C VAL A 50 13.57 -3.26 -7.46
N GLY A 51 14.23 -4.12 -8.24
CA GLY A 51 14.10 -5.57 -8.11
C GLY A 51 14.88 -6.08 -6.91
N CYS A 52 14.32 -7.08 -6.23
CA CYS A 52 14.89 -7.74 -5.06
C CYS A 52 14.87 -9.25 -5.27
N GLU A 53 15.97 -9.93 -4.97
CA GLU A 53 16.11 -11.38 -5.16
C GLU A 53 15.30 -12.15 -4.13
N ASP A 54 15.29 -11.68 -2.89
CA ASP A 54 14.57 -12.31 -1.80
C ASP A 54 13.90 -11.31 -0.86
N VAL A 55 13.04 -11.85 0.02
CA VAL A 55 12.26 -11.05 0.97
C VAL A 55 13.16 -10.36 2.01
N SER A 56 14.34 -10.90 2.30
CA SER A 56 15.29 -10.27 3.24
C SER A 56 15.91 -9.02 2.62
N GLU A 57 16.35 -9.12 1.36
CA GLU A 57 16.85 -7.98 0.59
C GLU A 57 15.76 -6.93 0.41
N PHE A 58 14.55 -7.33 -0.02
CA PHE A 58 13.39 -6.45 -0.14
C PHE A 58 13.15 -5.64 1.13
N ASN A 59 13.08 -6.33 2.28
CA ASN A 59 12.84 -5.70 3.56
C ASN A 59 13.99 -4.75 3.96
N ALA A 60 15.23 -5.13 3.68
CA ALA A 60 16.40 -4.32 4.01
C ALA A 60 16.47 -3.04 3.17
N LEU A 61 16.29 -3.15 1.85
CA LEU A 61 16.35 -2.02 0.93
C LEU A 61 15.19 -1.04 1.16
N MET A 62 13.97 -1.55 1.31
CA MET A 62 12.79 -0.73 1.58
C MET A 62 12.91 -0.05 2.96
N GLY A 63 13.34 -0.80 3.99
CA GLY A 63 13.54 -0.25 5.33
C GLY A 63 14.67 0.79 5.38
N HIS A 64 15.75 0.59 4.61
CA HIS A 64 16.81 1.58 4.45
C HIS A 64 16.29 2.87 3.81
N GLU A 65 15.52 2.78 2.72
CA GLU A 65 14.96 3.95 2.05
C GLU A 65 14.08 4.76 3.00
N ILE A 66 13.24 4.08 3.80
CA ILE A 66 12.39 4.74 4.81
C ILE A 66 13.24 5.43 5.88
N ALA A 67 14.21 4.72 6.48
CA ALA A 67 15.09 5.29 7.50
C ALA A 67 15.90 6.48 6.95
N LEU A 68 16.34 6.41 5.70
CA LEU A 68 17.06 7.48 5.04
C LEU A 68 16.19 8.73 4.87
N LYS A 69 14.91 8.61 4.52
CA LYS A 69 13.99 9.77 4.47
C LYS A 69 13.80 10.40 5.84
N ILE A 70 13.63 9.59 6.89
CA ILE A 70 13.52 10.07 8.28
C ILE A 70 14.77 10.85 8.68
N LYS A 71 15.96 10.28 8.43
CA LYS A 71 17.25 10.92 8.74
C LYS A 71 17.46 12.19 7.91
N THR A 72 17.15 12.17 6.62
CA THR A 72 17.32 13.34 5.74
C THR A 72 16.47 14.52 6.23
N ALA A 73 15.21 14.28 6.59
CA ALA A 73 14.36 15.32 7.17
C ALA A 73 14.91 15.83 8.52
N ARG A 74 15.41 14.92 9.37
CA ARG A 74 16.07 15.29 10.64
C ARG A 74 17.25 16.24 10.41
N ASP A 75 18.15 15.86 9.50
CA ASP A 75 19.37 16.61 9.20
C ASP A 75 19.05 17.98 8.58
N ALA A 76 17.95 18.07 7.83
CA ALA A 76 17.44 19.33 7.26
C ALA A 76 16.68 20.19 8.28
N GLY A 77 16.38 19.69 9.49
CA GLY A 77 15.54 20.38 10.47
C GLY A 77 14.07 20.47 10.08
N GLU A 78 13.60 19.56 9.21
CA GLU A 78 12.24 19.54 8.67
C GLU A 78 11.33 18.57 9.44
N LYS A 79 10.05 18.92 9.57
CA LYS A 79 9.02 17.95 9.97
C LYS A 79 8.74 17.00 8.81
N LEU A 80 8.48 15.73 9.13
CA LEU A 80 8.16 14.72 8.13
C LEU A 80 6.84 14.04 8.44
N ILE A 81 5.90 14.12 7.50
CA ILE A 81 4.66 13.34 7.49
C ILE A 81 4.96 11.99 6.87
N MET A 82 4.61 10.91 7.58
CA MET A 82 4.71 9.55 7.07
C MET A 82 3.33 8.89 7.05
N ILE A 83 2.86 8.52 5.87
CA ILE A 83 1.73 7.60 5.73
C ILE A 83 2.26 6.17 5.79
N LEU A 84 1.76 5.37 6.73
CA LEU A 84 2.32 4.07 7.08
C LEU A 84 1.32 2.94 6.84
N PRO A 85 1.73 1.82 6.21
CA PRO A 85 0.90 0.63 6.07
C PRO A 85 1.13 -0.33 7.24
N VAL A 86 0.20 -1.30 7.40
CA VAL A 86 0.48 -2.56 8.10
C VAL A 86 0.57 -3.66 7.03
N GLY A 87 1.75 -3.78 6.42
CA GLY A 87 2.02 -4.70 5.31
C GLY A 87 2.63 -3.99 4.09
N PRO A 88 3.85 -4.36 3.63
CA PRO A 88 4.75 -5.38 4.18
C PRO A 88 5.33 -4.97 5.55
N MET A 89 5.47 -5.92 6.48
CA MET A 89 5.88 -5.62 7.87
C MET A 89 7.38 -5.79 8.12
N GLY A 90 8.08 -6.62 7.33
CA GLY A 90 9.48 -6.94 7.56
C GLY A 90 10.42 -5.74 7.44
N MET A 91 10.03 -4.72 6.66
CA MET A 91 10.79 -3.48 6.49
C MET A 91 11.01 -2.72 7.82
N TYR A 92 10.05 -2.76 8.75
CA TYR A 92 10.13 -1.98 9.99
C TYR A 92 11.30 -2.40 10.88
N LYS A 93 11.67 -3.68 10.88
CA LYS A 93 12.86 -4.17 11.58
C LYS A 93 14.11 -3.42 11.12
N TRP A 94 14.25 -3.21 9.81
CA TRP A 94 15.38 -2.52 9.21
C TRP A 94 15.32 -1.02 9.44
N VAL A 95 14.13 -0.41 9.40
CA VAL A 95 13.95 0.99 9.78
C VAL A 95 14.46 1.22 11.20
N VAL A 96 14.02 0.41 12.17
CA VAL A 96 14.46 0.50 13.56
C VAL A 96 15.98 0.29 13.69
N TYR A 97 16.53 -0.71 13.00
CA TYR A 97 17.96 -0.99 13.02
C TYR A 97 18.79 0.23 12.58
N PHE A 98 18.49 0.79 11.41
CA PHE A 98 19.23 1.93 10.88
C PHE A 98 19.07 3.19 11.71
N LEU A 99 17.86 3.51 12.17
CA LEU A 99 17.65 4.70 13.00
C LEU A 99 18.37 4.61 14.35
N LYS A 100 18.47 3.42 14.95
CA LYS A 100 19.28 3.21 16.15
C LYS A 100 20.76 3.34 15.88
N GLU A 101 21.25 2.69 14.83
CA GLU A 101 22.66 2.74 14.45
C GLU A 101 23.12 4.18 14.17
N TRP A 102 22.25 4.99 13.56
CA TRP A 102 22.52 6.39 13.26
C TRP A 102 22.13 7.35 14.40
N ASN A 103 21.60 6.84 15.51
CA ASN A 103 21.10 7.60 16.65
C ASN A 103 20.12 8.74 16.26
N VAL A 104 19.17 8.43 15.37
CA VAL A 104 18.19 9.39 14.84
C VAL A 104 16.94 9.38 15.71
N LYS A 105 16.72 10.46 16.46
CA LYS A 105 15.49 10.67 17.22
C LYS A 105 14.34 11.07 16.29
N CYS A 106 13.17 10.46 16.47
CA CYS A 106 12.01 10.61 15.59
C CYS A 106 10.95 11.60 16.12
N ASP A 107 11.35 12.59 16.91
CA ASP A 107 10.42 13.61 17.44
C ASP A 107 9.95 14.63 16.39
N HIS A 108 10.55 14.65 15.20
CA HIS A 108 10.12 15.44 14.04
C HIS A 108 9.12 14.69 13.13
N LEU A 109 8.79 13.42 13.43
CA LEU A 109 7.89 12.61 12.61
C LEU A 109 6.43 12.76 13.02
N HIS A 110 5.55 12.93 12.05
CA HIS A 110 4.10 12.81 12.21
C HIS A 110 3.58 11.63 11.41
N CYS A 111 3.18 10.57 12.10
CA CYS A 111 2.79 9.31 11.49
C CYS A 111 1.26 9.20 11.37
N PHE A 112 0.80 8.70 10.23
CA PHE A 112 -0.60 8.43 9.94
C PHE A 112 -0.72 7.04 9.33
N ASN A 113 -1.28 6.11 10.08
CA ASN A 113 -1.61 4.79 9.55
C ASN A 113 -2.72 4.91 8.51
N MET A 114 -2.51 4.30 7.35
CA MET A 114 -3.41 4.48 6.20
C MET A 114 -4.79 3.85 6.38
N ASP A 115 -4.91 2.84 7.24
CA ASP A 115 -6.14 2.10 7.46
C ASP A 115 -6.17 1.40 8.84
N GLU A 116 -7.32 0.82 9.17
CA GLU A 116 -7.55 -0.07 10.32
C GLU A 116 -8.81 -0.92 10.04
N TRP A 117 -8.83 -2.17 10.52
CA TRP A 117 -10.02 -3.02 10.42
C TRP A 117 -11.21 -2.40 11.16
N ALA A 118 -12.42 -2.51 10.59
CA ALA A 118 -13.60 -1.91 11.18
C ALA A 118 -14.88 -2.71 10.90
N ASP A 119 -15.95 -2.43 11.65
CA ASP A 119 -17.30 -2.82 11.30
C ASP A 119 -17.97 -1.82 10.33
N ALA A 120 -19.28 -1.94 10.12
CA ALA A 120 -20.03 -1.05 9.23
C ALA A 120 -20.15 0.40 9.74
N ASP A 121 -20.03 0.61 11.05
CA ASP A 121 -20.13 1.91 11.70
C ASP A 121 -18.75 2.54 11.93
N GLY A 122 -17.68 1.87 11.49
CA GLY A 122 -16.30 2.34 11.63
C GLY A 122 -15.64 1.98 12.96
N ASN A 123 -16.28 1.19 13.81
CA ASN A 123 -15.68 0.81 15.10
C ASN A 123 -14.53 -0.17 14.85
N THR A 124 -13.36 0.15 15.37
CA THR A 124 -12.13 -0.63 15.15
C THR A 124 -11.91 -1.64 16.27
N LEU A 125 -11.00 -2.58 16.04
CA LEU A 125 -10.50 -3.46 17.09
C LEU A 125 -9.87 -2.63 18.23
N ALA A 126 -9.87 -3.19 19.45
CA ALA A 126 -9.12 -2.62 20.56
C ALA A 126 -7.62 -2.56 20.20
N SER A 127 -6.92 -1.51 20.65
CA SER A 127 -5.53 -1.24 20.26
C SER A 127 -4.53 -2.31 20.71
N ASP A 128 -4.89 -3.13 21.70
CA ASP A 128 -4.10 -4.26 22.20
C ASP A 128 -4.47 -5.60 21.54
N ASN A 129 -5.50 -5.63 20.70
CA ASN A 129 -5.87 -6.82 19.94
C ASN A 129 -4.75 -7.18 18.94
N PRO A 130 -4.32 -8.45 18.84
CA PRO A 130 -3.28 -8.87 17.91
C PRO A 130 -3.56 -8.58 16.43
N GLY A 131 -4.83 -8.44 16.04
CA GLY A 131 -5.24 -8.07 14.68
C GLY A 131 -5.30 -6.56 14.43
N SER A 132 -5.19 -5.72 15.46
CA SER A 132 -5.21 -4.26 15.29
C SER A 132 -3.92 -3.77 14.66
N PHE A 133 -4.05 -2.85 13.70
CA PHE A 133 -2.92 -2.17 13.08
C PHE A 133 -2.21 -1.25 14.07
N THR A 134 -2.94 -0.72 15.06
CA THR A 134 -2.33 -0.02 16.21
C THR A 134 -1.36 -0.94 16.96
N ASN A 135 -1.79 -2.15 17.32
CA ASN A 135 -0.94 -3.13 17.99
C ASN A 135 0.31 -3.45 17.15
N ALA A 136 0.11 -3.74 15.87
CA ALA A 136 1.17 -4.10 14.94
C ALA A 136 2.25 -3.01 14.86
N MET A 137 1.87 -1.74 14.72
CA MET A 137 2.81 -0.62 14.64
C MET A 137 3.54 -0.34 15.95
N GLU A 138 2.84 -0.45 17.08
CA GLU A 138 3.46 -0.31 18.40
C GLU A 138 4.55 -1.38 18.58
N GLN A 139 4.30 -2.63 18.20
CA GLN A 139 5.28 -3.72 18.33
C GLN A 139 6.40 -3.67 17.29
N ALA A 140 6.11 -3.30 16.05
CA ALA A 140 7.09 -3.39 14.95
C ALA A 140 7.97 -2.14 14.80
N PHE A 141 7.46 -0.96 15.15
CA PHE A 141 8.14 0.31 14.89
C PHE A 141 8.31 1.15 16.14
N TYR A 142 7.23 1.50 16.84
CA TYR A 142 7.30 2.51 17.88
C TYR A 142 8.00 2.04 19.17
N ASN A 143 7.61 0.89 19.75
CA ASN A 143 8.23 0.38 20.97
C ASN A 143 9.71 0.00 20.76
N PRO A 144 10.08 -0.68 19.65
CA PRO A 144 11.47 -1.01 19.41
C PRO A 144 12.40 0.19 19.37
N LEU A 145 11.96 1.38 18.94
CA LEU A 145 12.79 2.59 18.92
C LEU A 145 13.18 3.10 20.32
N GLY A 146 12.46 2.74 21.38
CA GLY A 146 12.75 3.19 22.74
C GLY A 146 12.71 4.72 22.85
N GLU A 147 13.76 5.34 23.38
CA GLU A 147 13.85 6.80 23.57
C GLU A 147 13.92 7.60 22.25
N LEU A 148 14.24 6.93 21.14
CA LEU A 148 14.28 7.53 19.79
C LEU A 148 12.89 7.58 19.13
N THR A 149 11.86 7.06 19.79
CA THR A 149 10.54 6.85 19.20
C THR A 149 9.79 8.14 18.87
N VAL A 150 8.78 8.01 18.01
CA VAL A 150 7.82 9.06 17.67
C VAL A 150 6.96 9.39 18.90
N PRO A 151 6.76 10.66 19.29
CA PRO A 151 5.85 11.05 20.37
C PRO A 151 4.42 10.54 20.14
N LYS A 152 3.71 10.12 21.20
CA LYS A 152 2.40 9.46 21.07
C LYS A 152 1.35 10.35 20.40
N GLU A 153 1.38 11.64 20.70
CA GLU A 153 0.53 12.68 20.12
C GLU A 153 0.75 12.91 18.62
N GLN A 154 1.88 12.44 18.08
CA GLN A 154 2.22 12.50 16.66
C GLN A 154 1.91 11.18 15.93
N ARG A 155 1.35 10.17 16.63
CA ARG A 155 0.92 8.89 16.06
C ARG A 155 -0.58 8.91 15.82
N ASN A 156 -0.99 8.81 14.57
CA ASN A 156 -2.39 8.83 14.18
C ASN A 156 -2.77 7.45 13.63
N PHE A 157 -3.84 6.88 14.16
CA PHE A 157 -4.45 5.63 13.67
C PHE A 157 -5.81 5.89 13.04
N ALA A 158 -6.21 5.08 12.06
CA ALA A 158 -7.40 5.28 11.23
C ALA A 158 -8.69 4.87 11.95
N THR A 159 -8.89 5.38 13.16
CA THR A 159 -10.10 5.14 13.96
C THR A 159 -11.24 6.03 13.49
N LYS A 160 -12.48 5.64 13.80
CA LYS A 160 -13.71 6.38 13.45
C LYS A 160 -13.62 7.88 13.72
N ASP A 161 -13.08 8.27 14.87
CA ASP A 161 -13.06 9.66 15.32
C ASP A 161 -11.81 10.44 14.89
N ASN A 162 -10.75 9.73 14.51
CA ASN A 162 -9.46 10.34 14.16
C ASN A 162 -9.26 10.43 12.65
N LEU A 163 -9.64 9.41 11.89
CA LEU A 163 -9.48 9.37 10.43
C LEU A 163 -10.10 10.59 9.72
N PRO A 164 -11.32 11.05 10.06
CA PRO A 164 -11.91 12.24 9.43
C PRO A 164 -11.09 13.53 9.63
N LYS A 165 -10.21 13.56 10.64
CA LYS A 165 -9.35 14.72 10.97
C LYS A 165 -8.00 14.68 10.24
N TYR A 166 -7.70 13.62 9.48
CA TYR A 166 -6.40 13.46 8.84
C TYR A 166 -6.09 14.57 7.84
N ALA A 167 -7.04 14.89 6.97
CA ALA A 167 -6.85 15.90 5.95
C ALA A 167 -6.47 17.27 6.55
N GLU A 168 -7.17 17.68 7.61
CA GLU A 168 -6.88 18.92 8.33
C GLU A 168 -5.49 18.88 9.00
N LYS A 169 -5.17 17.81 9.73
CA LYS A 169 -3.87 17.64 10.39
C LYS A 169 -2.71 17.66 9.40
N ILE A 170 -2.86 16.95 8.28
CA ILE A 170 -1.84 16.89 7.22
C ILE A 170 -1.71 18.28 6.57
N ALA A 171 -2.81 18.96 6.27
CA ALA A 171 -2.77 20.31 5.68
C ALA A 171 -2.05 21.31 6.60
N ALA A 172 -2.32 21.27 7.91
CA ALA A 172 -1.63 22.12 8.89
C ALA A 172 -0.12 21.86 8.91
N LEU A 173 0.31 20.59 8.93
CA LEU A 173 1.73 20.23 8.89
C LEU A 173 2.40 20.66 7.57
N LYS A 174 1.73 20.49 6.43
CA LYS A 174 2.26 20.94 5.14
C LYS A 174 2.37 22.47 5.07
N ALA A 175 1.47 23.22 5.71
CA ALA A 175 1.57 24.68 5.82
C ALA A 175 2.79 25.14 6.62
N GLU A 176 3.29 24.30 7.53
CA GLU A 176 4.56 24.51 8.25
C GLU A 176 5.80 24.03 7.45
N GLY A 177 5.61 23.61 6.21
CA GLY A 177 6.69 23.14 5.32
C GLY A 177 7.01 21.65 5.44
N ALA A 178 6.22 20.87 6.19
CA ALA A 178 6.47 19.44 6.32
C ALA A 178 6.35 18.72 4.97
N LYS A 179 7.32 17.84 4.69
CA LYS A 179 7.28 16.93 3.55
C LYS A 179 6.47 15.69 3.88
N MET A 180 5.87 15.08 2.86
CA MET A 180 5.03 13.90 3.01
C MET A 180 5.57 12.72 2.22
N VAL A 181 5.83 11.62 2.92
CA VAL A 181 6.22 10.34 2.30
C VAL A 181 5.09 9.35 2.45
N LEU A 182 4.68 8.75 1.34
CA LEU A 182 3.74 7.63 1.31
C LEU A 182 4.50 6.32 1.29
N ILE A 183 4.35 5.51 2.33
CA ILE A 183 4.83 4.14 2.39
C ILE A 183 3.63 3.24 2.13
N PHE A 184 3.72 2.25 1.24
CA PHE A 184 2.56 1.42 0.87
C PHE A 184 2.95 0.04 0.32
N GLY A 185 1.96 -0.87 0.30
CA GLY A 185 1.98 -2.09 -0.50
C GLY A 185 0.88 -2.07 -1.57
N ILE A 186 0.98 -2.94 -2.57
CA ILE A 186 -0.03 -3.07 -3.64
C ILE A 186 -0.97 -4.23 -3.34
N GLY A 187 -2.28 -3.99 -3.29
CA GLY A 187 -3.27 -5.05 -3.11
C GLY A 187 -3.38 -6.00 -4.30
N ARG A 188 -3.92 -7.21 -4.09
CA ARG A 188 -4.27 -8.15 -5.18
C ARG A 188 -5.25 -7.52 -6.16
N MET A 189 -6.15 -6.71 -5.63
CA MET A 189 -7.09 -5.92 -6.42
C MET A 189 -6.53 -4.57 -6.85
N CYS A 190 -5.21 -4.36 -6.83
CA CYS A 190 -4.59 -3.09 -7.22
C CYS A 190 -4.99 -1.90 -6.34
N HIS A 191 -5.51 -2.13 -5.13
CA HIS A 191 -5.81 -1.08 -4.15
C HIS A 191 -4.53 -0.53 -3.49
N ILE A 192 -4.64 0.68 -2.94
CA ILE A 192 -3.67 1.30 -2.01
C ILE A 192 -4.41 1.56 -0.72
N ALA A 193 -3.82 1.24 0.44
CA ALA A 193 -4.56 1.08 1.70
C ALA A 193 -5.75 0.12 1.48
N PHE A 194 -6.93 0.37 2.05
CA PHE A 194 -8.17 -0.29 1.67
C PHE A 194 -9.05 0.55 0.72
N TRP A 195 -8.43 1.41 -0.09
CA TRP A 195 -9.15 2.15 -1.13
C TRP A 195 -9.35 1.27 -2.38
N GLU A 196 -10.43 0.49 -2.33
CA GLU A 196 -10.77 -0.53 -3.30
C GLU A 196 -11.18 0.03 -4.67
N PRO A 197 -10.84 -0.64 -5.79
CA PRO A 197 -11.13 -0.12 -7.12
C PRO A 197 -12.61 -0.12 -7.49
N GLN A 198 -13.46 -0.95 -6.87
CA GLN A 198 -14.91 -0.86 -7.12
C GLN A 198 -15.51 0.49 -6.71
N PHE A 199 -14.84 1.24 -5.82
CA PHE A 199 -15.31 2.56 -5.42
C PHE A 199 -15.27 3.57 -6.58
N ALA A 200 -14.50 3.31 -7.64
CA ALA A 200 -14.51 4.12 -8.85
C ALA A 200 -15.91 4.31 -9.44
N GLY A 201 -16.77 3.29 -9.37
CA GLY A 201 -18.13 3.35 -9.91
C GLY A 201 -19.07 4.29 -9.14
N GLU A 202 -18.64 4.83 -8.01
CA GLU A 202 -19.42 5.77 -7.18
C GLU A 202 -19.21 7.24 -7.59
N PHE A 203 -18.24 7.53 -8.48
CA PHE A 203 -17.86 8.89 -8.86
C PHE A 203 -18.03 9.11 -10.37
N ALA A 204 -18.46 10.32 -10.76
CA ALA A 204 -18.66 10.63 -12.16
C ALA A 204 -17.34 10.94 -12.86
N THR A 205 -16.35 11.47 -12.13
CA THR A 205 -15.06 11.89 -12.68
C THR A 205 -13.88 11.42 -11.83
N THR A 206 -12.69 11.42 -12.44
CA THR A 206 -11.44 11.11 -11.72
C THR A 206 -11.12 12.19 -10.70
N GLU A 207 -11.47 13.44 -10.96
CA GLU A 207 -11.28 14.57 -10.04
C GLU A 207 -12.10 14.40 -8.75
N GLU A 208 -13.37 13.98 -8.86
CA GLU A 208 -14.23 13.70 -7.71
C GLU A 208 -13.68 12.55 -6.87
N TRP A 209 -13.19 11.49 -7.54
CA TRP A 209 -12.53 10.37 -6.90
C TRP A 209 -11.25 10.82 -6.20
N LEU A 210 -10.39 11.59 -6.86
CA LEU A 210 -9.14 12.15 -6.30
C LEU A 210 -9.40 13.13 -5.16
N ALA A 211 -10.58 13.72 -5.03
CA ALA A 211 -10.94 14.59 -3.91
C ALA A 211 -11.28 13.80 -2.62
N GLN A 212 -11.49 12.48 -2.69
CA GLN A 212 -11.91 11.70 -1.54
C GLN A 212 -10.77 11.49 -0.55
N THR A 213 -10.93 12.03 0.66
CA THR A 213 -9.87 11.98 1.67
C THR A 213 -9.86 10.68 2.47
N HIS A 214 -11.02 10.06 2.70
CA HIS A 214 -11.14 8.86 3.52
C HIS A 214 -12.48 8.15 3.33
N ARG A 215 -12.61 6.94 3.89
CA ARG A 215 -13.86 6.20 4.03
C ARG A 215 -13.89 5.46 5.35
N VAL A 216 -15.02 5.56 6.05
CA VAL A 216 -15.32 4.83 7.29
C VAL A 216 -16.14 3.59 6.94
N GLY A 217 -15.79 2.43 7.51
CA GLY A 217 -16.50 1.18 7.27
C GLY A 217 -16.56 0.76 5.79
N ALA A 218 -15.51 1.04 5.03
CA ALA A 218 -15.34 0.73 3.61
C ALA A 218 -15.59 -0.76 3.35
N LYS A 219 -16.41 -1.08 2.33
CA LYS A 219 -16.67 -2.46 1.92
C LYS A 219 -15.49 -2.99 1.13
N LEU A 220 -14.82 -4.01 1.67
CA LEU A 220 -13.66 -4.62 1.02
C LEU A 220 -14.08 -5.55 -0.11
N HIS A 221 -13.25 -5.65 -1.14
CA HIS A 221 -13.48 -6.61 -2.20
C HIS A 221 -13.26 -8.03 -1.66
N PRO A 222 -14.06 -9.05 -2.04
CA PRO A 222 -13.85 -10.42 -1.56
C PRO A 222 -12.43 -10.96 -1.80
N LEU A 223 -11.78 -10.57 -2.89
CA LEU A 223 -10.38 -10.95 -3.15
C LEU A 223 -9.36 -10.29 -2.20
N THR A 224 -9.66 -9.11 -1.64
CA THR A 224 -8.86 -8.50 -0.57
C THR A 224 -9.02 -9.26 0.74
N ILE A 225 -10.24 -9.73 1.04
CA ILE A 225 -10.53 -10.59 2.19
C ILE A 225 -9.77 -11.92 2.06
N GLU A 226 -9.83 -12.57 0.89
CA GLU A 226 -9.14 -13.83 0.64
C GLU A 226 -7.60 -13.66 0.63
N GLN A 227 -7.08 -12.55 0.10
CA GLN A 227 -5.66 -12.23 0.23
C GLN A 227 -5.26 -12.20 1.72
N ASN A 228 -6.00 -11.45 2.55
CA ASN A 228 -5.70 -11.33 3.98
C ASN A 228 -5.91 -12.64 4.74
N ALA A 229 -6.87 -13.47 4.33
CA ALA A 229 -7.05 -14.81 4.89
C ALA A 229 -5.74 -15.60 4.80
N LEU A 230 -5.03 -15.51 3.66
CA LEU A 230 -3.74 -16.17 3.46
C LEU A 230 -2.60 -15.44 4.19
N THR A 231 -2.45 -14.13 3.98
CA THR A 231 -1.24 -13.39 4.39
C THR A 231 -1.24 -12.98 5.86
N SER A 232 -2.41 -12.79 6.46
CA SER A 232 -2.54 -12.16 7.78
C SER A 232 -3.26 -13.06 8.80
N PHE A 233 -4.15 -13.95 8.32
CA PHE A 233 -5.01 -14.76 9.19
C PHE A 233 -4.80 -16.28 9.04
N LYS A 234 -3.68 -16.71 8.43
CA LYS A 234 -3.23 -18.12 8.37
C LYS A 234 -4.32 -19.08 7.88
N SER A 235 -4.96 -18.74 6.76
CA SER A 235 -6.06 -19.48 6.12
C SER A 235 -7.37 -19.56 6.93
N ARG A 236 -7.56 -18.69 7.94
CA ARG A 236 -8.81 -18.64 8.72
C ARG A 236 -9.69 -17.47 8.28
N THR A 237 -10.35 -17.60 7.13
CA THR A 237 -11.28 -16.59 6.57
C THR A 237 -12.28 -16.02 7.58
N PRO A 238 -12.90 -16.80 8.49
CA PRO A 238 -13.85 -16.24 9.47
C PRO A 238 -13.26 -15.24 10.46
N LEU A 239 -11.92 -15.09 10.53
CA LEU A 239 -11.26 -14.07 11.35
C LEU A 239 -11.05 -12.74 10.63
N VAL A 240 -11.23 -12.70 9.31
CA VAL A 240 -10.94 -11.52 8.49
C VAL A 240 -12.13 -10.56 8.53
N PRO A 241 -11.96 -9.31 8.99
CA PRO A 241 -13.01 -8.32 8.91
C PRO A 241 -13.33 -7.97 7.45
N CYS A 242 -14.62 -7.88 7.12
CA CYS A 242 -15.07 -7.57 5.75
C CYS A 242 -15.09 -6.07 5.43
N ARG A 243 -14.68 -5.23 6.39
CA ARG A 243 -14.70 -3.77 6.30
C ARG A 243 -13.48 -3.15 6.98
N ALA A 244 -13.16 -1.94 6.57
CA ALA A 244 -12.07 -1.17 7.14
C ALA A 244 -12.34 0.34 7.10
N ASN A 245 -11.68 1.07 7.98
CA ASN A 245 -11.48 2.50 7.82
C ASN A 245 -10.22 2.70 6.97
N THR A 246 -10.25 3.63 6.01
CA THR A 246 -9.12 3.84 5.08
C THR A 246 -9.00 5.30 4.66
N ILE A 247 -7.77 5.75 4.46
CA ILE A 247 -7.52 6.97 3.68
C ILE A 247 -7.93 6.75 2.22
N GLY A 248 -8.21 7.86 1.53
CA GLY A 248 -8.51 7.90 0.11
C GLY A 248 -7.42 8.64 -0.69
N PRO A 249 -7.58 8.68 -2.01
CA PRO A 249 -6.62 9.30 -2.92
C PRO A 249 -6.40 10.79 -2.66
N GLY A 250 -7.39 11.49 -2.12
CA GLY A 250 -7.27 12.87 -1.70
C GLY A 250 -6.25 13.09 -0.60
N ILE A 251 -5.79 12.03 0.08
CA ILE A 251 -4.64 12.09 1.00
C ILE A 251 -3.39 11.54 0.31
N PHE A 252 -3.40 10.28 -0.14
CA PHE A 252 -2.15 9.64 -0.55
C PHE A 252 -1.54 10.21 -1.84
N MET A 253 -2.34 10.84 -2.70
CA MET A 253 -1.83 11.52 -3.90
C MET A 253 -1.15 12.87 -3.61
N GLN A 254 -1.18 13.34 -2.36
CA GLN A 254 -0.47 14.55 -1.94
C GLN A 254 1.00 14.32 -1.54
N ALA A 255 1.49 13.08 -1.66
CA ALA A 255 2.85 12.71 -1.26
C ALA A 255 3.90 13.40 -2.12
N ASP A 256 4.96 13.91 -1.48
CA ASP A 256 6.15 14.46 -2.13
C ASP A 256 7.10 13.35 -2.60
N TYR A 257 7.01 12.16 -2.01
CA TYR A 257 7.81 10.99 -2.36
C TYR A 257 7.09 9.70 -1.95
N ILE A 258 7.24 8.65 -2.75
CA ILE A 258 6.64 7.35 -2.48
C ILE A 258 7.68 6.26 -2.22
N ILE A 259 7.35 5.33 -1.32
CA ILE A 259 8.12 4.11 -1.04
C ILE A 259 7.15 2.93 -1.03
N GLY A 260 7.10 2.20 -2.14
CA GLY A 260 6.16 1.10 -2.36
C GLY A 260 6.82 -0.27 -2.27
N GLY A 261 6.02 -1.29 -2.01
CA GLY A 261 6.47 -2.68 -1.94
C GLY A 261 5.52 -3.68 -2.59
N ALA A 262 6.07 -4.62 -3.36
CA ALA A 262 5.39 -5.81 -3.86
C ALA A 262 6.21 -7.09 -3.58
N ASP A 263 5.83 -7.85 -2.54
CA ASP A 263 6.53 -9.06 -2.09
C ASP A 263 5.70 -10.34 -2.15
N GLY A 264 4.56 -10.33 -2.85
CA GLY A 264 3.52 -11.37 -2.87
C GLY A 264 3.87 -12.68 -3.59
N THR A 265 4.98 -13.29 -3.17
CA THR A 265 5.46 -14.63 -3.55
C THR A 265 5.14 -15.62 -2.41
N LEU A 266 4.87 -16.88 -2.76
CA LEU A 266 4.54 -17.96 -1.82
C LEU A 266 5.55 -19.11 -1.88
N GLY A 267 6.59 -18.97 -2.71
CA GLY A 267 7.56 -20.00 -3.03
C GLY A 267 7.01 -21.06 -4.00
N ARG A 268 7.90 -21.94 -4.48
CA ARG A 268 7.60 -22.96 -5.50
C ARG A 268 6.99 -22.38 -6.80
N GLY A 269 7.41 -21.17 -7.20
CA GLY A 269 6.86 -20.48 -8.38
C GLY A 269 5.47 -19.87 -8.19
N MET A 270 4.86 -20.03 -7.00
CA MET A 270 3.53 -19.48 -6.72
C MET A 270 3.63 -18.02 -6.29
N GLN A 271 2.76 -17.19 -6.86
CA GLN A 271 2.66 -15.77 -6.52
C GLN A 271 1.22 -15.30 -6.67
N TRP A 272 0.85 -14.22 -5.98
CA TRP A 272 -0.47 -13.60 -6.09
C TRP A 272 -0.45 -12.17 -6.64
N GLN A 273 0.74 -11.56 -6.76
CA GLN A 273 0.89 -10.13 -6.97
C GLN A 273 1.49 -9.73 -8.33
N GLY A 274 1.97 -10.67 -9.15
CA GLY A 274 2.52 -10.34 -10.47
C GLY A 274 1.53 -9.56 -11.34
N MET A 275 0.28 -10.01 -11.43
CA MET A 275 -0.77 -9.30 -12.18
C MET A 275 -0.96 -7.86 -11.70
N SER A 276 -1.09 -7.64 -10.38
CA SER A 276 -1.32 -6.29 -9.85
C SER A 276 -0.09 -5.39 -9.96
N LEU A 277 1.12 -5.95 -9.92
CA LEU A 277 2.36 -5.23 -10.21
C LEU A 277 2.39 -4.75 -11.67
N TRP A 278 2.14 -5.63 -12.65
CA TRP A 278 2.12 -5.25 -14.07
C TRP A 278 1.00 -4.25 -14.39
N MET A 279 -0.20 -4.43 -13.83
CA MET A 279 -1.29 -3.46 -13.96
C MET A 279 -0.91 -2.08 -13.39
N THR A 280 -0.24 -2.04 -12.23
CA THR A 280 0.28 -0.81 -11.63
C THR A 280 1.22 -0.08 -12.58
N LEU A 281 2.13 -0.82 -13.22
CA LEU A 281 3.20 -0.27 -14.02
C LEU A 281 2.80 0.12 -15.44
N ARG A 282 1.81 -0.57 -16.04
CA ARG A 282 1.54 -0.46 -17.48
C ARG A 282 0.10 -0.13 -17.88
N TYR A 283 -0.88 -0.28 -17.00
CA TYR A 283 -2.27 -0.05 -17.40
C TYR A 283 -2.55 1.43 -17.72
N GLY A 284 -1.84 2.35 -17.06
CA GLY A 284 -2.09 3.78 -17.11
C GLY A 284 -3.11 4.24 -16.06
N PRO A 285 -3.03 5.50 -15.59
CA PRO A 285 -3.80 5.97 -14.44
C PRO A 285 -5.32 5.89 -14.65
N THR A 286 -6.01 5.21 -13.73
CA THR A 286 -7.47 5.12 -13.72
C THR A 286 -8.00 4.81 -12.31
N PRO A 287 -9.14 5.41 -11.88
CA PRO A 287 -9.78 5.08 -10.61
C PRO A 287 -10.09 3.58 -10.42
N TRP A 288 -10.31 2.85 -11.51
CA TRP A 288 -10.60 1.41 -11.51
C TRP A 288 -9.38 0.53 -11.20
N ILE A 289 -8.19 1.13 -11.10
CA ILE A 289 -6.94 0.49 -10.70
C ILE A 289 -6.20 1.52 -9.84
N THR A 290 -6.57 1.66 -8.57
CA THR A 290 -6.04 2.69 -7.65
C THR A 290 -4.52 2.82 -7.68
N SER A 291 -3.79 1.70 -7.72
CA SER A 291 -2.33 1.67 -7.78
C SER A 291 -1.74 2.16 -9.11
N SER A 292 -2.48 2.19 -10.22
CA SER A 292 -1.98 2.71 -11.51
C SER A 292 -1.59 4.20 -11.48
N PHE A 293 -2.01 4.95 -10.46
CA PHE A 293 -1.55 6.32 -10.23
C PHE A 293 -0.15 6.41 -9.61
N ILE A 294 0.32 5.35 -8.96
CA ILE A 294 1.58 5.33 -8.21
C ILE A 294 2.79 5.71 -9.07
N PRO A 295 2.98 5.18 -10.29
CA PRO A 295 4.12 5.58 -11.11
C PRO A 295 4.13 7.05 -11.52
N THR A 296 3.02 7.78 -11.36
CA THR A 296 2.96 9.23 -11.66
C THR A 296 3.60 10.09 -10.56
N LEU A 297 3.90 9.51 -9.40
CA LEU A 297 4.56 10.16 -8.27
C LEU A 297 6.07 9.84 -8.24
N PRO A 298 6.92 10.76 -7.75
CA PRO A 298 8.34 10.51 -7.58
C PRO A 298 8.58 9.51 -6.45
N GLY A 299 9.58 8.63 -6.61
CA GLY A 299 10.04 7.75 -5.54
C GLY A 299 10.42 6.35 -6.00
N LYS A 300 10.30 5.37 -5.10
CA LYS A 300 10.75 4.00 -5.36
C LYS A 300 9.65 2.98 -5.11
N LEU A 301 9.51 2.03 -6.02
CA LEU A 301 8.72 0.82 -5.84
C LEU A 301 9.67 -0.39 -5.84
N PHE A 302 9.75 -1.06 -4.71
CA PHE A 302 10.52 -2.30 -4.53
C PHE A 302 9.63 -3.49 -4.90
N PHE A 303 10.18 -4.51 -5.55
CA PHE A 303 9.44 -5.72 -5.87
C PHE A 303 10.33 -6.96 -5.85
N MET A 304 9.74 -8.12 -5.58
CA MET A 304 10.42 -9.41 -5.71
C MET A 304 10.57 -9.78 -7.19
N ASN A 305 11.78 -10.12 -7.64
CA ASN A 305 12.08 -10.40 -9.05
C ASN A 305 11.15 -11.47 -9.67
N GLU A 306 10.77 -12.49 -8.88
CA GLU A 306 9.83 -13.53 -9.29
C GLU A 306 8.47 -12.97 -9.77
N LEU A 307 8.04 -11.81 -9.26
CA LEU A 307 6.78 -11.17 -9.68
C LEU A 307 6.81 -10.62 -11.12
N ALA A 308 8.00 -10.41 -11.69
CA ALA A 308 8.11 -10.00 -13.09
C ALA A 308 7.69 -11.13 -14.06
N GLY A 309 7.75 -12.39 -13.63
CA GLY A 309 7.30 -13.54 -14.40
C GLY A 309 8.42 -14.36 -15.05
N PRO A 310 8.14 -15.09 -16.14
CA PRO A 310 6.93 -14.99 -16.97
C PRO A 310 5.65 -15.37 -16.20
N LEU A 311 4.55 -14.64 -16.46
CA LEU A 311 3.25 -14.91 -15.84
C LEU A 311 2.46 -15.93 -16.68
N CYS A 312 2.97 -17.16 -16.74
CA CYS A 312 2.36 -18.25 -17.47
C CYS A 312 1.70 -19.29 -16.56
N ALA A 313 0.79 -20.08 -17.13
CA ALA A 313 0.16 -21.19 -16.42
C ALA A 313 1.17 -22.31 -16.16
N GLU A 314 1.27 -22.74 -14.91
CA GLU A 314 2.12 -23.85 -14.47
C GLU A 314 1.34 -24.78 -13.51
N CYS A 315 1.69 -26.06 -13.50
CA CYS A 315 1.12 -27.03 -12.55
C CYS A 315 2.10 -27.23 -11.38
N ASN A 316 1.78 -26.69 -10.21
CA ASN A 316 2.57 -26.75 -8.97
C ASN A 316 1.99 -27.69 -7.91
#